data_AF-A0A173TKC0-F1
#
_entry.id   AF-A0A173TKC0-F1
#
_cell.length_a   1.000
_cell.length_b   1.000
_cell.length_c   1.000
_cell.angle_alpha   90.00
_cell.angle_beta   90.00
_cell.angle_gamma   90.00
#
_symmetry.space_group_name_H-M   'P 1'
#
loop_
_entity.id
_entity.type
_entity.pdbx_description
1 polymer ?
#
loop_
_entity_poly.entity_id
_entity_poly.type
_entity_poly.pdbx_seq_one_letter_code
_entity_poly.pdbx_strand_id
1 'polypeptide(L)'
;MITPEDILNLNFYKKEKFTGSYKGMRYLIQKDHEEESDHDIFRATYWPGPYNFAVTDDSLKSSATFPFTEDGKLQVVDWLNENWEKEKDHFQSLLL
;
A
#
# COMPACT_ATOMS: atom_id res chain seq x y z
N MET A 1 7.93 -10.41 -6.21
CA MET A 1 7.45 -9.02 -6.18
C MET A 1 5.94 -9.07 -6.24
N ILE A 2 5.25 -8.05 -5.73
CA ILE A 2 3.79 -7.92 -5.84
C ILE A 2 3.47 -7.69 -7.32
N THR A 3 2.47 -8.39 -7.87
CA THR A 3 1.98 -8.16 -9.24
C THR A 3 0.64 -7.42 -9.23
N PRO A 4 0.20 -6.82 -10.36
CA PRO A 4 -1.11 -6.18 -10.45
C PRO A 4 -2.29 -7.12 -10.13
N GLU A 5 -2.13 -8.43 -10.30
CA GLU A 5 -3.13 -9.45 -9.98
C GLU A 5 -3.22 -9.75 -8.47
N ASP A 6 -2.18 -9.44 -7.70
CA ASP A 6 -2.16 -9.60 -6.23
C ASP A 6 -2.98 -8.51 -5.51
N ILE A 7 -3.39 -7.46 -6.23
CA ILE A 7 -4.23 -6.38 -5.72
C ILE A 7 -5.57 -6.33 -6.46
N LEU A 8 -6.58 -5.72 -5.83
CA LEU A 8 -7.96 -5.80 -6.31
C LEU A 8 -8.27 -4.76 -7.41
N ASN A 9 -9.37 -4.95 -8.14
CA ASN A 9 -9.78 -4.00 -9.18
C ASN A 9 -10.38 -2.71 -8.60
N LEU A 10 -10.50 -1.66 -9.44
CA LEU A 10 -11.04 -0.35 -9.03
C LEU A 10 -12.44 -0.42 -8.41
N ASN A 11 -13.31 -1.33 -8.87
CA ASN A 11 -14.67 -1.44 -8.33
C ASN A 11 -14.70 -1.97 -6.89
N PHE A 12 -13.70 -2.74 -6.48
CA PHE A 12 -13.52 -3.12 -5.08
C PHE A 12 -13.19 -1.88 -4.25
N TYR A 13 -12.20 -1.09 -4.69
CA TYR A 13 -11.71 0.07 -3.95
C TYR A 13 -12.70 1.23 -3.82
N LYS A 14 -13.72 1.28 -4.68
CA LYS A 14 -14.86 2.19 -4.51
C LYS A 14 -15.70 1.89 -3.26
N LYS A 15 -15.58 0.70 -2.70
CA LYS A 15 -16.43 0.19 -1.61
C LYS A 15 -15.64 -0.14 -0.36
N GLU A 16 -14.45 -0.71 -0.54
CA GLU A 16 -13.68 -1.29 0.55
C GLU A 16 -12.18 -1.01 0.42
N LYS A 17 -11.49 -1.09 1.56
CA LYS A 17 -10.04 -1.06 1.63
C LYS A 17 -9.45 -2.47 1.56
N PHE A 18 -8.24 -2.58 1.04
CA PHE A 18 -7.53 -3.85 0.93
C PHE A 18 -6.25 -3.82 1.77
N THR A 19 -6.04 -4.85 2.59
CA THR A 19 -4.75 -5.07 3.25
C THR A 19 -4.08 -6.30 2.70
N GLY A 20 -2.79 -6.20 2.41
CA GLY A 20 -1.96 -7.33 1.98
C GLY A 20 -0.63 -7.35 2.70
N SER A 21 0.23 -8.29 2.29
CA SER A 21 1.58 -8.41 2.82
C SER A 21 2.51 -9.03 1.79
N TYR A 22 3.77 -8.63 1.83
CA TYR A 22 4.83 -9.21 1.02
C TYR A 22 6.12 -9.27 1.84
N LYS A 23 6.59 -10.50 2.12
CA LYS A 23 7.89 -10.80 2.77
C LYS A 23 8.29 -9.81 3.88
N GLY A 24 7.51 -9.77 4.96
CA GLY A 24 7.78 -8.94 6.14
C GLY A 24 7.19 -7.52 6.08
N MET A 25 6.87 -7.02 4.90
CA MET A 25 6.13 -5.77 4.72
C MET A 25 4.62 -6.04 4.72
N ARG A 26 3.84 -5.21 5.43
CA ARG A 26 2.38 -5.15 5.31
C ARG A 26 2.00 -3.89 4.56
N TYR A 27 0.87 -3.90 3.89
CA TYR A 27 0.36 -2.73 3.20
C TYR A 27 -1.17 -2.63 3.26
N LEU A 28 -1.65 -1.40 3.13
CA LEU A 28 -3.05 -0.99 3.05
C LEU A 28 -3.21 -0.15 1.79
N ILE A 29 -4.19 -0.47 0.97
CA ILE A 29 -4.59 0.31 -0.20
C ILE A 29 -6.05 0.68 -0.02
N GLN A 30 -6.36 1.96 -0.13
CA GLN A 30 -7.72 2.48 0.03
C GLN A 30 -7.98 3.63 -0.93
N LYS A 31 -9.25 3.80 -1.30
CA LYS A 31 -9.70 5.06 -1.89
C LYS A 31 -9.67 6.13 -0.80
N ASP A 32 -9.21 7.31 -1.17
CA ASP A 32 -9.29 8.52 -0.36
C ASP A 32 -9.71 9.71 -1.24
N HIS A 33 -9.93 10.87 -0.65
CA HIS A 33 -10.34 12.08 -1.35
C HIS A 33 -9.31 13.19 -1.12
N GLU A 34 -8.85 13.82 -2.21
CA GLU A 34 -7.92 14.93 -2.14
C GLU A 34 -8.70 16.24 -1.98
N GLU A 35 -8.65 16.82 -0.77
CA GLU A 35 -9.47 17.98 -0.37
C GLU A 35 -9.27 19.20 -1.28
N GLU A 36 -8.06 19.38 -1.84
CA GLU A 36 -7.74 20.54 -2.67
C GLU A 36 -8.24 20.42 -4.13
N SER A 37 -8.47 19.20 -4.62
CA SER A 37 -8.77 18.93 -6.04
C SER A 37 -10.14 18.31 -6.30
N ASP A 38 -10.91 17.96 -5.25
CA ASP A 38 -12.21 17.28 -5.34
C ASP A 38 -12.15 16.00 -6.20
N HIS A 39 -11.03 15.28 -6.12
CA HIS A 39 -10.77 14.07 -6.88
C HIS A 39 -10.49 12.87 -5.98
N ASP A 40 -10.96 11.70 -6.43
CA ASP A 40 -10.66 10.44 -5.80
C ASP A 40 -9.19 10.04 -6.08
N ILE A 41 -8.51 9.54 -5.06
CA ILE A 41 -7.14 9.04 -5.12
C ILE A 41 -7.03 7.64 -4.51
N PHE A 42 -5.99 6.90 -4.89
CA PHE A 42 -5.48 5.83 -4.04
C PHE A 42 -4.60 6.43 -2.96
N ARG A 43 -4.77 5.97 -1.71
CA ARG A 43 -3.76 6.08 -0.67
C ARG A 43 -3.22 4.67 -0.39
N ALA A 44 -1.92 4.49 -0.62
CA ALA A 44 -1.21 3.28 -0.24
C ALA A 44 -0.34 3.58 0.98
N THR A 45 -0.35 2.68 1.96
CA THR A 45 0.50 2.76 3.15
C THR A 45 1.18 1.42 3.36
N TYR A 46 2.50 1.41 3.60
CA TYR A 46 3.23 0.21 4.00
C TYR A 46 3.89 0.40 5.38
N TRP A 47 4.13 -0.72 6.06
CA TRP A 47 4.78 -0.77 7.37
C TRP A 47 5.41 -2.15 7.64
N PRO A 48 6.38 -2.27 8.56
CA PRO A 48 6.90 -3.55 9.00
C PRO A 48 5.85 -4.38 9.76
N GLY A 49 5.76 -5.68 9.47
CA GLY A 49 4.98 -6.63 10.27
C GLY A 49 5.56 -6.82 11.69
N PRO A 50 4.87 -7.55 12.57
CA PRO A 50 3.69 -8.39 12.31
C PRO A 50 2.36 -7.72 12.63
N TYR A 51 2.34 -6.52 13.19
CA TYR A 51 1.11 -5.88 13.66
C TYR A 51 0.26 -5.29 12.53
N ASN A 52 -1.05 -5.13 12.76
CA ASN A 52 -1.96 -4.57 11.77
C ASN A 52 -1.89 -3.03 11.77
N PHE A 53 -2.48 -2.40 10.74
CA PHE A 53 -2.45 -0.95 10.56
C PHE A 53 -2.90 -0.14 11.80
N ALA A 54 -3.93 -0.61 12.52
CA ALA A 54 -4.53 0.14 13.61
C ALA A 54 -3.65 0.19 14.87
N VAL A 55 -2.79 -0.82 15.07
CA VAL A 55 -1.95 -0.93 16.27
C VAL A 55 -0.46 -0.68 16.00
N THR A 56 -0.02 -0.64 14.74
CA THR A 56 1.33 -0.19 14.40
C THR A 56 1.45 1.31 14.65
N ASP A 57 2.57 1.75 15.21
CA ASP A 57 2.88 3.18 15.39
C ASP A 57 2.94 3.92 14.04
N ASP A 58 2.41 5.14 13.98
CA ASP A 58 2.36 5.93 12.73
C ASP A 58 3.76 6.31 12.23
N SER A 59 4.75 6.43 13.10
CA SER A 59 6.15 6.69 12.71
C SER A 59 6.79 5.56 11.91
N LEU A 60 6.19 4.36 11.92
CA LEU A 60 6.64 3.20 11.14
C LEU A 60 5.87 3.04 9.82
N LYS A 61 4.93 3.95 9.53
CA LYS A 61 4.09 3.88 8.33
C LYS A 61 4.55 4.89 7.30
N SER A 62 4.83 4.39 6.10
CA SER A 62 5.11 5.22 4.93
C SER A 62 3.88 5.23 4.03
N SER A 63 3.43 6.41 3.60
CA SER A 63 2.26 6.55 2.72
C SER A 63 2.57 7.34 1.46
N ALA A 64 1.90 7.00 0.38
CA ALA A 64 1.88 7.75 -0.88
C ALA A 64 0.48 7.76 -1.48
N THR A 65 0.21 8.77 -2.31
CA THR A 65 -1.04 8.93 -3.02
C THR A 65 -0.84 8.83 -4.53
N PHE A 66 -1.83 8.29 -5.23
CA PHE A 66 -1.81 8.07 -6.67
C PHE A 66 -3.19 8.35 -7.27
N PRO A 67 -3.29 8.66 -8.57
CA PRO A 67 -4.59 8.85 -9.22
C PRO A 67 -5.49 7.62 -9.06
N PHE A 68 -6.78 7.79 -8.82
CA PHE A 68 -7.73 6.66 -8.72
C PHE A 68 -8.13 6.12 -10.12
N THR A 69 -7.15 5.62 -10.85
CA THR A 69 -7.25 5.09 -12.22
C THR A 69 -6.58 3.71 -12.33
N GLU A 70 -6.77 2.99 -13.44
CA GLU A 70 -6.06 1.72 -13.66
C GLU A 70 -4.53 1.93 -13.70
N ASP A 71 -4.04 3.03 -14.27
CA ASP A 71 -2.61 3.36 -14.26
C ASP A 71 -2.11 3.71 -12.85
N GLY A 72 -2.88 4.45 -12.07
CA GLY A 72 -2.53 4.74 -10.68
C GLY A 72 -2.50 3.47 -9.81
N LYS A 73 -3.33 2.47 -10.12
CA LYS A 73 -3.24 1.14 -9.50
C LYS A 73 -1.91 0.46 -9.80
N LEU A 74 -1.37 0.59 -11.02
CA LEU A 74 -0.04 0.08 -11.35
C LEU A 74 1.05 0.84 -10.59
N GLN A 75 0.93 2.17 -10.47
CA GLN A 75 1.87 3.00 -9.69
C GLN A 75 1.90 2.61 -8.21
N VAL A 76 0.77 2.22 -7.62
CA VAL A 76 0.72 1.67 -6.25
C VAL A 76 1.58 0.41 -6.15
N VAL A 77 1.47 -0.51 -7.12
CA VAL A 77 2.26 -1.76 -7.14
C VAL A 77 3.74 -1.46 -7.27
N ASP A 78 4.10 -0.59 -8.20
CA ASP A 78 5.49 -0.18 -8.44
C ASP A 78 6.08 0.44 -7.17
N TRP A 79 5.36 1.37 -6.53
CA TRP A 79 5.82 2.01 -5.31
C TRP A 79 5.99 1.04 -4.14
N LEU A 80 5.06 0.10 -3.93
CA LEU A 80 5.22 -0.93 -2.89
C LEU A 80 6.45 -1.80 -3.16
N ASN A 81 6.66 -2.21 -4.40
CA ASN A 81 7.80 -3.02 -4.82
C ASN A 81 9.13 -2.29 -4.67
N GLU A 82 9.21 -1.03 -5.12
CA GLU A 82 10.41 -0.20 -5.01
C GLU A 82 10.83 0.01 -3.56
N ASN A 83 9.88 0.31 -2.67
CA ASN A 83 10.20 0.53 -1.26
C ASN A 83 10.53 -0.77 -0.53
N TRP A 84 9.87 -1.88 -0.87
CA TRP A 84 10.29 -3.19 -0.37
C TRP A 84 11.74 -3.49 -0.76
N GLU A 85 12.12 -3.26 -2.02
CA GLU A 85 13.48 -3.55 -2.49
C GLU A 85 14.53 -2.66 -1.80
N LYS A 86 14.23 -1.38 -1.56
CA LYS A 86 15.12 -0.43 -0.84
C LYS A 86 15.37 -0.87 0.61
N GLU A 87 14.38 -1.46 1.26
CA GLU A 87 14.42 -1.82 2.69
C GLU A 87 14.40 -3.35 2.91
N LYS A 88 14.74 -4.15 1.88
CA LYS A 88 14.50 -5.60 1.87
C LYS A 88 15.17 -6.34 3.02
N ASP A 89 16.38 -5.96 3.41
CA ASP A 89 17.11 -6.62 4.49
C ASP A 89 16.39 -6.42 5.83
N HIS A 90 15.84 -5.23 6.06
CA HIS A 90 15.01 -4.95 7.22
C HIS A 90 13.74 -5.79 7.19
N PHE A 91 12.97 -5.76 6.09
CA PHE A 91 11.72 -6.52 6.01
C PHE A 91 11.93 -8.04 6.12
N GLN A 92 12.98 -8.59 5.50
CA GLN A 92 13.29 -10.01 5.58
C GLN A 92 13.75 -10.44 6.97
N SER A 93 14.40 -9.56 7.73
CA SER A 93 14.78 -9.86 9.12
C SER A 93 13.58 -10.13 10.04
N LEU A 94 12.39 -9.62 9.67
CA LEU A 94 11.14 -9.79 10.43
C LEU A 94 10.44 -11.14 10.19
N LEU A 95 11.00 -11.99 9.30
CA LEU A 95 10.46 -13.31 8.99
C LEU A 95 11.14 -14.45 9.76
N LEU A 96 12.19 -14.14 10.52
CA LEU A 96 12.98 -15.06 11.33
C LEU A 96 12.41 -15.18 12.75
#